data_AF-A0A3D6B457-F1
#
_entry.id   AF-A0A3D6B457-F1
#
_cell.length_a   1.000
_cell.length_b   1.000
_cell.length_c   1.000
_cell.angle_alpha   90.00
_cell.angle_beta   90.00
_cell.angle_gamma   90.00
#
_symmetry.space_group_name_H-M   'P 1'
#
loop_
_entity.id
_entity.type
_entity.pdbx_description
1 polymer ?
#
loop_
_entity_poly.entity_id
_entity_poly.type
_entity_poly.pdbx_seq_one_letter_code
_entity_poly.pdbx_strand_id
1 'polypeptide(L)'
;MNRISIISCVLLLVFSCTANESPKPTPTPPQEEDDFPLIEGGESVLSIEAVNCERVARVIGKSAEDIPSPNDTPNRFKMASTDFGNMWDAGNGSVFCVFGDNFNSYGGDWLSNAIAISTDHDLTNGLYYDSMLWDTSKNKRKEIIHREDGEVTCIPTGGFSALHNNHPRQYINYMSIRQWALNGDNDSWLTNFNELVYSDDMGETWIKSGVKWNSESNFAQIAYVVQDDLVYMWGTPAGRHGSVYVARVGSSNVLDKGAYEYWNGESWEKNEDVA
;
A
#
# COMPACT_ATOMS: atom_id res chain seq x y z
N MET A 1 -36.20 7.24 -7.81
CA MET A 1 -35.53 6.57 -6.68
C MET A 1 -34.28 5.92 -7.22
N ASN A 2 -33.15 6.63 -7.17
CA ASN A 2 -31.87 6.10 -7.60
C ASN A 2 -31.28 5.33 -6.43
N ARG A 3 -31.11 4.01 -6.59
CA ARG A 3 -30.39 3.19 -5.63
C ARG A 3 -28.90 3.37 -5.90
N ILE A 4 -28.22 4.04 -4.98
CA ILE A 4 -26.76 4.02 -4.90
C ILE A 4 -26.42 2.65 -4.31
N SER A 5 -25.80 1.79 -5.12
CA SER A 5 -25.19 0.55 -4.63
C SER A 5 -23.94 0.93 -3.85
N ILE A 6 -23.99 0.82 -2.53
CA ILE A 6 -22.81 0.88 -1.68
C ILE A 6 -22.06 -0.44 -1.90
N ILE A 7 -20.96 -0.38 -2.65
CA ILE A 7 -19.97 -1.45 -2.70
C ILE A 7 -19.37 -1.53 -1.30
N SER A 8 -19.47 -2.70 -0.67
CA SER A 8 -18.84 -2.96 0.62
C SER A 8 -17.33 -2.72 0.51
N CYS A 9 -16.84 -1.59 1.03
CA CYS A 9 -15.42 -1.38 1.28
C CYS A 9 -15.01 -2.27 2.45
N VAL A 10 -14.22 -3.31 2.18
CA VAL A 10 -13.50 -4.05 3.24
C VAL A 10 -12.26 -3.23 3.56
N LEU A 11 -12.30 -2.53 4.71
CA LEU A 11 -11.15 -1.79 5.23
C LEU A 11 -10.28 -2.75 6.04
N LEU A 12 -9.14 -3.17 5.48
CA LEU A 12 -8.15 -3.97 6.22
C LEU A 12 -7.20 -3.03 6.97
N LEU A 13 -7.42 -2.85 8.28
CA LEU A 13 -6.51 -2.09 9.13
C LEU A 13 -5.38 -3.02 9.63
N VAL A 14 -4.17 -2.82 9.11
CA VAL A 14 -2.97 -3.55 9.55
C VAL A 14 -2.36 -2.83 10.75
N PHE A 15 -2.59 -3.35 11.96
CA PHE A 15 -1.91 -2.88 13.16
C PHE A 15 -0.66 -3.74 13.41
N SER A 16 0.51 -3.12 13.46
CA SER A 16 1.73 -3.75 13.98
C SER A 16 1.69 -3.73 15.50
N CYS A 17 1.63 -4.90 16.14
CA CYS A 17 1.76 -5.01 17.59
C CYS A 17 3.16 -5.53 17.94
N THR A 18 3.98 -4.68 18.55
CA THR A 18 5.08 -5.16 19.40
C THR A 18 4.48 -5.49 20.76
N ALA A 19 4.63 -6.74 21.20
CA ALA A 19 4.17 -7.17 22.52
C ALA A 19 5.04 -6.50 23.59
N ASN A 20 4.54 -5.40 24.17
CA ASN A 20 4.85 -5.00 25.53
C ASN A 20 3.54 -4.56 26.18
N GLU A 21 3.18 -5.25 27.27
CA GLU A 21 2.04 -4.90 28.12
C GLU A 21 2.27 -3.53 28.77
N SER A 22 1.96 -2.48 28.03
CA SER A 22 1.72 -1.15 28.60
C SER A 22 0.21 -0.95 28.73
N PRO A 23 -0.27 -0.27 29.78
CA PRO A 23 -1.70 -0.01 29.98
C PRO A 23 -2.27 0.65 28.72
N LYS A 24 -3.43 0.16 28.26
CA LYS A 24 -4.14 0.70 27.10
C LYS A 24 -4.23 2.23 27.26
N PRO A 25 -3.64 3.02 26.35
CA PRO A 25 -3.82 4.46 26.40
C PRO A 25 -5.31 4.75 26.22
N THR A 26 -5.86 5.53 27.14
CA THR A 26 -7.16 6.20 26.93
C THR A 26 -7.05 6.94 25.61
N PRO A 27 -7.99 6.80 24.66
CA PRO A 27 -7.95 7.57 23.43
C PRO A 27 -8.01 9.05 23.79
N THR A 28 -6.86 9.72 23.71
CA THR A 28 -6.81 11.17 23.63
C THR A 28 -7.37 11.51 22.25
N PRO A 29 -8.39 12.38 22.14
CA PRO A 29 -8.76 12.96 20.85
C PRO A 29 -7.50 13.47 20.14
N PRO A 30 -7.42 13.41 18.80
CA PRO A 30 -6.32 14.04 18.07
C PRO A 30 -6.09 15.44 18.64
N GLN A 31 -4.82 15.76 18.96
CA GLN A 31 -4.47 17.14 19.25
C GLN A 31 -4.85 18.00 18.03
N GLU A 32 -5.24 19.23 18.33
CA GLU A 32 -5.83 20.25 17.44
C GLU A 32 -5.57 20.02 15.94
N GLU A 33 -6.68 20.02 15.20
CA GLU A 33 -6.77 19.96 13.74
C GLU A 33 -5.54 20.59 13.08
N ASP A 34 -4.76 19.78 12.35
CA ASP A 34 -3.87 20.32 11.32
C ASP A 34 -4.72 21.27 10.48
N ASP A 35 -4.34 22.55 10.39
CA ASP A 35 -5.03 23.56 9.58
C ASP A 35 -5.13 23.04 8.14
N PHE A 36 -6.24 22.37 7.82
CA PHE A 36 -6.49 21.86 6.48
C PHE A 36 -6.60 23.06 5.56
N PRO A 37 -5.89 23.10 4.42
CA PRO A 37 -6.05 24.19 3.47
C PRO A 37 -7.51 24.24 3.02
N LEU A 38 -8.18 25.36 3.34
CA LEU A 38 -9.56 25.64 2.97
C LEU A 38 -9.68 25.80 1.45
N ILE A 39 -9.85 24.69 0.75
CA ILE A 39 -10.45 24.70 -0.59
C ILE A 39 -11.92 24.34 -0.40
N GLU A 40 -12.73 25.37 -0.16
CA GLU A 40 -14.19 25.25 -0.02
C GLU A 40 -14.82 24.78 -1.33
N GLY A 41 -15.44 23.60 -1.30
CA GLY A 41 -16.19 23.07 -2.45
C GLY A 41 -16.99 21.79 -2.24
N GLY A 42 -17.02 21.20 -1.04
CA GLY A 42 -17.78 19.99 -0.74
C GLY A 42 -18.41 20.03 0.66
N GLU A 43 -19.49 19.28 0.87
CA GLU A 43 -19.99 19.04 2.24
C GLU A 43 -18.85 18.43 3.06
N SER A 44 -18.54 19.03 4.20
CA SER A 44 -17.52 18.49 5.10
C SER A 44 -17.98 17.15 5.64
N VAL A 45 -17.34 16.07 5.18
CA VAL A 45 -17.46 14.76 5.83
C VAL A 45 -16.56 14.82 7.05
N LEU A 46 -17.15 15.13 8.21
CA LEU A 46 -16.42 15.34 9.47
C LEU A 46 -15.69 14.07 9.94
N SER A 47 -16.19 12.88 9.60
CA SER A 47 -15.51 11.61 9.84
C SER A 47 -16.08 10.49 8.97
N ILE A 48 -15.22 9.53 8.62
CA ILE A 48 -15.64 8.21 8.14
C ILE A 48 -15.47 7.25 9.32
N GLU A 49 -16.57 6.73 9.84
CA GLU A 49 -16.52 5.76 10.94
C GLU A 49 -16.76 4.34 10.42
N ALA A 50 -15.79 3.46 10.69
CA ALA A 50 -15.98 2.04 10.49
C ALA A 50 -16.89 1.49 11.60
N VAL A 51 -18.11 1.11 11.25
CA VAL A 51 -19.10 0.53 12.17
C VAL A 51 -19.30 -0.96 11.86
N ASN A 52 -19.76 -1.73 12.85
CA ASN A 52 -20.01 -3.18 12.73
C ASN A 52 -18.79 -4.00 12.29
N CYS A 53 -17.60 -3.67 12.78
CA CYS A 53 -16.39 -4.44 12.52
C CYS A 53 -16.31 -5.67 13.46
N GLU A 54 -16.06 -6.84 12.88
CA GLU A 54 -15.73 -8.06 13.61
C GLU A 54 -14.29 -8.46 13.35
N ARG A 55 -13.56 -8.81 14.40
CA ARG A 55 -12.20 -9.33 14.30
C ARG A 55 -12.25 -10.83 14.03
N VAL A 56 -12.13 -11.21 12.76
CA VAL A 56 -12.28 -12.60 12.30
C VAL A 56 -11.00 -13.42 12.47
N ALA A 57 -9.89 -12.96 11.92
CA ALA A 57 -8.64 -13.70 11.92
C ALA A 57 -7.43 -12.76 11.82
N ARG A 58 -6.26 -13.29 12.20
CA ARG A 58 -4.97 -12.63 12.01
C ARG A 58 -4.44 -12.93 10.60
N VAL A 59 -3.97 -11.89 9.94
CA VAL A 59 -3.46 -11.95 8.56
C VAL A 59 -2.00 -12.41 8.52
N ILE A 60 -1.14 -11.82 9.38
CA ILE A 60 0.30 -12.12 9.51
C ILE A 60 0.61 -12.60 10.93
N GLY A 61 1.48 -13.60 11.07
CA GLY A 61 1.95 -14.13 12.34
C GLY A 61 1.25 -15.43 12.76
N LYS A 62 1.55 -15.90 13.97
CA LYS A 62 0.90 -17.09 14.56
C LYS A 62 -0.44 -16.71 15.18
N SER A 63 -1.31 -17.69 15.40
CA SER A 63 -2.49 -17.50 16.24
C SER A 63 -2.09 -17.01 17.64
N ALA A 64 -2.84 -16.06 18.18
CA ALA A 64 -2.72 -15.55 19.53
C ALA A 64 -4.11 -15.11 20.02
N GLU A 65 -4.34 -15.13 21.33
CA GLU A 65 -5.51 -14.51 21.98
C GLU A 65 -6.87 -14.95 21.38
N ASP A 66 -7.04 -16.26 21.19
CA ASP A 66 -8.25 -16.90 20.62
C ASP A 66 -8.62 -16.49 19.18
N ILE A 67 -7.74 -15.77 18.48
CA ILE A 67 -7.95 -15.38 17.09
C ILE A 67 -7.26 -16.41 16.18
N PRO A 68 -7.98 -17.02 15.22
CA PRO A 68 -7.37 -17.87 14.20
C PRO A 68 -6.31 -17.12 13.38
N SER A 69 -5.26 -17.82 12.96
CA SER A 69 -4.32 -17.33 11.94
C SER A 69 -4.25 -18.37 10.83
N PRO A 70 -5.15 -18.31 9.81
CA PRO A 70 -5.20 -19.31 8.74
C PRO A 70 -3.90 -19.36 7.93
N ASN A 71 -3.13 -18.27 7.94
CA ASN A 71 -1.89 -18.17 7.19
C ASN A 71 -0.68 -18.73 7.93
N ASP A 72 -0.67 -18.74 9.27
CA ASP A 72 0.50 -19.12 10.09
C ASP A 72 1.84 -18.73 9.41
N THR A 73 1.92 -17.46 8.98
CA THR A 73 2.96 -16.99 8.07
C THR A 73 4.39 -17.24 8.57
N PRO A 74 4.69 -17.30 9.88
CA PRO A 74 6.03 -17.67 10.34
C PRO A 74 6.45 -19.07 9.92
N ASN A 75 5.53 -20.03 9.98
CA ASN A 75 5.82 -21.42 9.65
C ASN A 75 5.68 -21.68 8.15
N ARG A 76 4.67 -21.09 7.50
CA ARG A 76 4.42 -21.29 6.06
C ARG A 76 5.35 -20.49 5.16
N PHE A 77 5.70 -19.27 5.55
CA PHE A 77 6.41 -18.31 4.68
C PHE A 77 7.64 -17.66 5.31
N LYS A 78 8.04 -18.08 6.52
CA LYS A 78 9.17 -17.50 7.26
C LYS A 78 9.02 -16.00 7.53
N MET A 79 7.78 -15.49 7.55
CA MET A 79 7.46 -14.08 7.77
C MET A 79 6.58 -13.97 9.01
N ALA A 80 7.08 -13.33 10.07
CA ALA A 80 6.38 -13.23 11.35
C ALA A 80 5.85 -11.84 11.65
N SER A 81 6.48 -10.81 11.11
CA SER A 81 6.03 -9.44 11.20
C SER A 81 6.28 -8.74 9.88
N THR A 82 5.50 -7.71 9.64
CA THR A 82 5.67 -6.79 8.55
C THR A 82 5.13 -5.43 8.95
N ASP A 83 5.67 -4.36 8.38
CA ASP A 83 4.91 -3.12 8.25
C ASP A 83 4.05 -3.14 6.98
N PHE A 84 3.19 -2.12 6.88
CA PHE A 84 2.49 -1.65 5.67
C PHE A 84 1.98 -2.72 4.68
N GLY A 85 0.66 -2.80 4.49
CA GLY A 85 0.05 -3.78 3.57
C GLY A 85 -0.87 -3.12 2.55
N ASN A 86 -0.69 -3.45 1.26
CA ASN A 86 -1.63 -3.10 0.20
C ASN A 86 -2.11 -4.34 -0.55
N MET A 87 -3.29 -4.25 -1.14
CA MET A 87 -3.86 -5.33 -1.93
C MET A 87 -4.56 -4.82 -3.19
N TRP A 88 -4.50 -5.62 -4.25
CA TRP A 88 -5.22 -5.33 -5.49
C TRP A 88 -5.60 -6.63 -6.22
N ASP A 89 -6.66 -6.56 -7.03
CA ASP A 89 -7.00 -7.62 -7.98
C ASP A 89 -5.92 -7.69 -9.07
N ALA A 90 -5.29 -8.84 -9.19
CA ALA A 90 -4.20 -9.08 -10.13
C ALA A 90 -4.70 -9.27 -11.58
N GLY A 91 -6.00 -9.20 -11.84
CA GLY A 91 -6.61 -9.28 -13.17
C GLY A 91 -6.76 -10.71 -13.70
N ASN A 92 -6.52 -11.72 -12.86
CA ASN A 92 -6.69 -13.14 -13.17
C ASN A 92 -7.57 -13.88 -12.13
N GLY A 93 -8.26 -13.13 -11.26
CA GLY A 93 -9.08 -13.68 -10.18
C GLY A 93 -8.34 -13.95 -8.87
N SER A 94 -7.03 -13.68 -8.82
CA SER A 94 -6.29 -13.62 -7.56
C SER A 94 -6.10 -12.18 -7.08
N VAL A 95 -5.86 -12.04 -5.78
CA VAL A 95 -5.49 -10.82 -5.09
C VAL A 95 -4.02 -10.90 -4.74
N PHE A 96 -3.26 -9.88 -5.13
CA PHE A 96 -1.88 -9.72 -4.67
C PHE A 96 -1.91 -8.86 -3.41
N CYS A 97 -1.22 -9.32 -2.37
CA CYS A 97 -1.02 -8.59 -1.12
C CYS A 97 0.47 -8.27 -1.00
N VAL A 98 0.83 -7.00 -1.13
CA VAL A 98 2.22 -6.54 -0.98
C VAL A 98 2.45 -5.99 0.41
N PHE A 99 3.64 -6.26 0.94
CA PHE A 99 4.08 -5.82 2.25
C PHE A 99 5.39 -5.03 2.15
N GLY A 100 5.64 -4.15 3.12
CA GLY A 100 6.91 -3.45 3.30
C GLY A 100 7.91 -4.26 4.12
N ASP A 101 8.62 -3.60 5.04
CA ASP A 101 9.69 -4.19 5.84
C ASP A 101 9.19 -5.40 6.62
N ASN A 102 9.76 -6.57 6.34
CA ASN A 102 9.25 -7.84 6.86
C ASN A 102 10.36 -8.75 7.39
N PHE A 103 10.05 -9.48 8.47
CA PHE A 103 11.04 -10.18 9.28
C PHE A 103 10.58 -11.59 9.64
N ASN A 104 11.53 -12.47 9.93
CA ASN A 104 11.24 -13.78 10.51
C ASN A 104 10.92 -13.68 12.01
N SER A 105 10.62 -14.83 12.66
CA SER A 105 10.23 -14.88 14.08
C SER A 105 11.28 -14.36 15.07
N TYR A 106 12.52 -14.18 14.64
CA TYR A 106 13.64 -13.72 15.46
C TYR A 106 14.04 -12.26 15.14
N GLY A 107 13.25 -11.56 14.33
CA GLY A 107 13.58 -10.22 13.85
C GLY A 107 14.70 -10.19 12.81
N GLY A 108 15.11 -11.34 12.26
CA GLY A 108 16.13 -11.46 11.22
C GLY A 108 15.54 -11.76 9.84
N ASP A 109 16.42 -12.09 8.88
CA ASP A 109 16.06 -12.33 7.47
C ASP A 109 15.17 -11.22 6.90
N TRP A 110 15.52 -9.98 7.23
CA TRP A 110 14.76 -8.82 6.81
C TRP A 110 14.80 -8.65 5.29
N LEU A 111 13.65 -8.31 4.72
CA LEU A 111 13.47 -7.88 3.33
C LEU A 111 12.63 -6.60 3.33
N SER A 112 12.91 -5.70 2.40
CA SER A 112 12.22 -4.42 2.24
C SER A 112 10.77 -4.57 1.80
N ASN A 113 10.46 -5.68 1.14
CA ASN A 113 9.14 -5.99 0.63
C ASN A 113 8.95 -7.48 0.38
N ALA A 114 7.68 -7.89 0.29
CA ALA A 114 7.26 -9.25 -0.07
C ALA A 114 5.86 -9.22 -0.68
N ILE A 115 5.48 -10.24 -1.45
CA ILE A 115 4.12 -10.41 -1.98
C ILE A 115 3.57 -11.77 -1.57
N ALA A 116 2.35 -11.76 -1.02
CA ALA A 116 1.47 -12.93 -0.91
C ALA A 116 0.41 -12.92 -2.02
N ILE A 117 -0.04 -14.10 -2.40
CA ILE A 117 -1.08 -14.30 -3.41
C ILE A 117 -2.23 -15.04 -2.75
N SER A 118 -3.45 -14.56 -2.98
CA SER A 118 -4.68 -15.16 -2.50
C SER A 118 -5.69 -15.31 -3.63
N THR A 119 -6.39 -16.42 -3.67
CA THR A 119 -7.60 -16.65 -4.48
C THR A 119 -8.84 -16.75 -3.57
N ASP A 120 -8.69 -16.37 -2.30
CA ASP A 120 -9.74 -16.42 -1.30
C ASP A 120 -10.69 -15.23 -1.45
N HIS A 121 -11.97 -15.55 -1.57
CA HIS A 121 -13.06 -14.59 -1.70
C HIS A 121 -14.03 -14.67 -0.50
N ASP A 122 -13.79 -15.58 0.45
CA ASP A 122 -14.61 -15.74 1.67
C ASP A 122 -13.85 -15.25 2.91
N LEU A 123 -13.94 -13.95 3.16
CA LEU A 123 -13.26 -13.31 4.28
C LEU A 123 -13.94 -13.56 5.64
N THR A 124 -15.03 -14.34 5.69
CA THR A 124 -15.77 -14.59 6.95
C THR A 124 -15.02 -15.52 7.91
N ASN A 125 -13.97 -16.20 7.44
CA ASN A 125 -13.09 -17.05 8.26
C ASN A 125 -11.61 -16.56 8.27
N GLY A 126 -11.37 -15.36 7.75
CA GLY A 126 -10.06 -14.76 7.59
C GLY A 126 -9.67 -14.63 6.12
N LEU A 127 -8.50 -14.02 5.88
CA LEU A 127 -7.90 -13.98 4.54
C LEU A 127 -6.87 -15.11 4.45
N TYR A 128 -7.08 -16.07 3.55
CA TYR A 128 -6.10 -17.13 3.28
C TYR A 128 -5.16 -16.76 2.12
N TYR A 129 -3.86 -17.01 2.30
CA TYR A 129 -2.86 -16.92 1.24
C TYR A 129 -2.59 -18.31 0.65
N ASP A 130 -2.69 -18.43 -0.66
CA ASP A 130 -2.28 -19.64 -1.39
C ASP A 130 -0.77 -19.78 -1.34
N SER A 131 -0.05 -18.67 -1.54
CA SER A 131 1.41 -18.65 -1.61
C SER A 131 1.99 -17.27 -1.27
N MET A 132 3.32 -17.23 -1.17
CA MET A 132 4.10 -15.99 -1.33
C MET A 132 5.07 -16.18 -2.48
N LEU A 133 5.42 -15.08 -3.15
CA LEU A 133 6.53 -15.12 -4.11
C LEU A 133 7.78 -15.64 -3.41
N TRP A 134 8.43 -16.64 -4.02
CA TRP A 134 9.44 -17.45 -3.35
C TRP A 134 10.73 -17.53 -4.16
N ASP A 135 11.85 -17.23 -3.51
CA ASP A 135 13.18 -17.49 -4.05
C ASP A 135 13.56 -18.94 -3.70
N THR A 136 13.37 -19.82 -4.68
CA THR A 136 13.65 -21.26 -4.55
C THR A 136 15.12 -21.55 -4.27
N SER A 137 16.04 -20.71 -4.77
CA SER A 137 17.48 -20.89 -4.59
C SER A 137 17.93 -20.62 -3.15
N LYS A 138 17.27 -19.67 -2.49
CA LYS A 138 17.54 -19.28 -1.09
C LYS A 138 16.57 -19.92 -0.10
N ASN A 139 15.56 -20.63 -0.60
CA ASN A 139 14.49 -21.21 0.19
C ASN A 139 13.84 -20.17 1.14
N LYS A 140 13.48 -19.00 0.60
CA LYS A 140 12.83 -17.94 1.38
C LYS A 140 11.90 -17.10 0.49
N ARG A 141 11.03 -16.30 1.11
CA ARG A 141 10.20 -15.33 0.41
C ARG A 141 11.06 -14.35 -0.40
N LYS A 142 10.54 -13.89 -1.53
CA LYS A 142 11.25 -13.09 -2.52
C LYS A 142 11.05 -11.61 -2.27
N GLU A 143 12.15 -10.86 -2.17
CA GLU A 143 12.15 -9.40 -2.29
C GLU A 143 12.05 -9.04 -3.77
N ILE A 144 11.10 -8.18 -4.13
CA ILE A 144 10.79 -7.83 -5.53
C ILE A 144 11.38 -6.49 -5.96
N ILE A 145 11.59 -5.58 -5.01
CA ILE A 145 12.22 -4.28 -5.24
C ILE A 145 13.43 -4.21 -4.33
N HIS A 146 14.62 -4.34 -4.92
CA HIS A 146 15.87 -4.30 -4.19
C HIS A 146 16.35 -2.85 -4.02
N ARG A 147 16.93 -2.63 -2.84
CA ARG A 147 17.59 -1.38 -2.48
C ARG A 147 18.84 -1.13 -3.32
N GLU A 148 19.06 0.13 -3.63
CA GLU A 148 20.29 0.69 -4.18
C GLU A 148 21.05 1.51 -3.13
N ASP A 149 22.26 1.94 -3.47
CA ASP A 149 23.08 2.77 -2.59
C ASP A 149 22.35 4.07 -2.21
N GLY A 150 22.24 4.33 -0.91
CA GLY A 150 21.52 5.50 -0.38
C GLY A 150 20.05 5.25 -0.02
N GLU A 151 19.56 4.02 -0.18
CA GLU A 151 18.21 3.61 0.23
C GLU A 151 18.25 2.83 1.56
N VAL A 152 17.48 3.29 2.54
CA VAL A 152 17.24 2.56 3.80
C VAL A 152 16.33 1.36 3.53
N THR A 153 15.22 1.58 2.81
CA THR A 153 14.29 0.53 2.41
C THR A 153 13.45 0.98 1.20
N CYS A 154 12.88 0.02 0.48
CA CYS A 154 11.96 0.24 -0.64
C CYS A 154 10.58 -0.27 -0.23
N ILE A 155 9.67 0.64 0.13
CA ILE A 155 8.34 0.31 0.64
C ILE A 155 7.31 0.48 -0.47
N PRO A 156 6.68 -0.62 -0.96
CA PRO A 156 5.54 -0.56 -1.85
C PRO A 156 4.41 0.20 -1.18
N THR A 157 3.86 1.23 -1.82
CA THR A 157 2.79 2.06 -1.24
C THR A 157 1.43 1.85 -1.85
N GLY A 158 1.36 1.41 -3.10
CA GLY A 158 0.10 1.08 -3.77
C GLY A 158 0.37 0.21 -4.99
N GLY A 159 -0.56 -0.69 -5.30
CA GLY A 159 -0.48 -1.57 -6.47
C GLY A 159 -1.79 -1.64 -7.23
N PHE A 160 -1.72 -1.99 -8.51
CA PHE A 160 -2.88 -2.22 -9.37
C PHE A 160 -2.50 -3.10 -10.55
N SER A 161 -3.52 -3.64 -11.24
CA SER A 161 -3.35 -4.28 -12.53
C SER A 161 -4.03 -3.46 -13.62
N ALA A 162 -3.43 -3.43 -14.81
CA ALA A 162 -4.05 -2.85 -16.01
C ALA A 162 -3.73 -3.70 -17.23
N LEU A 163 -4.63 -3.71 -18.22
CA LEU A 163 -4.42 -4.50 -19.43
C LEU A 163 -3.27 -3.94 -20.26
N HIS A 164 -2.32 -4.81 -20.61
CA HIS A 164 -1.24 -4.57 -21.53
C HIS A 164 -1.17 -5.75 -22.51
N ASN A 165 -1.35 -5.50 -23.81
CA ASN A 165 -1.37 -6.54 -24.85
C ASN A 165 -2.32 -7.72 -24.52
N ASN A 166 -3.53 -7.44 -24.01
CA ASN A 166 -4.53 -8.42 -23.56
C ASN A 166 -4.15 -9.30 -22.36
N HIS A 167 -3.11 -8.93 -21.62
CA HIS A 167 -2.72 -9.56 -20.37
C HIS A 167 -2.70 -8.54 -19.23
N PRO A 168 -3.03 -8.92 -17.98
CA PRO A 168 -2.93 -7.99 -16.85
C PRO A 168 -1.46 -7.77 -16.48
N ARG A 169 -0.94 -6.58 -16.75
CA ARG A 169 0.34 -6.13 -16.22
C ARG A 169 0.14 -5.62 -14.80
N GLN A 170 1.02 -6.03 -13.91
CA GLN A 170 1.02 -5.58 -12.53
C GLN A 170 1.89 -4.32 -12.40
N TYR A 171 1.44 -3.37 -11.59
CA TYR A 171 2.15 -2.15 -11.28
C TYR A 171 2.20 -1.96 -9.78
N ILE A 172 3.34 -1.49 -9.27
CA ILE A 172 3.51 -1.09 -7.88
C ILE A 172 4.21 0.25 -7.87
N ASN A 173 3.68 1.19 -7.10
CA ASN A 173 4.45 2.36 -6.71
C ASN A 173 5.15 2.06 -5.39
N TYR A 174 6.42 2.44 -5.26
CA TYR A 174 7.18 2.31 -4.03
C TYR A 174 7.87 3.62 -3.64
N MET A 175 8.02 3.82 -2.35
CA MET A 175 8.88 4.86 -1.79
C MET A 175 10.30 4.33 -1.67
N SER A 176 11.26 5.04 -2.26
CA SER A 176 12.68 4.89 -1.91
C SER A 176 12.92 5.67 -0.61
N ILE A 177 13.10 4.99 0.52
CA ILE A 177 13.27 5.66 1.81
C ILE A 177 14.72 6.08 2.00
N ARG A 178 14.93 7.37 2.29
CA ARG A 178 16.23 7.94 2.65
C ARG A 178 16.49 7.91 4.14
N GLN A 179 15.46 8.19 4.94
CA GLN A 179 15.57 8.27 6.39
C GLN A 179 14.21 8.09 7.06
N TRP A 180 14.17 7.21 8.07
CA TRP A 180 13.04 7.08 8.98
C TRP A 180 13.17 8.01 10.20
N ALA A 181 12.04 8.27 10.85
CA ALA A 181 11.93 8.89 12.16
C ALA A 181 12.65 10.24 12.29
N LEU A 182 12.28 11.22 11.47
CA LEU A 182 12.85 12.56 11.56
C LEU A 182 12.63 13.14 12.96
N ASN A 183 13.72 13.55 13.61
CA ASN A 183 13.70 14.11 14.97
C ASN A 183 13.01 13.21 16.03
N GLY A 184 12.95 11.90 15.79
CA GLY A 184 12.32 10.93 16.70
C GLY A 184 10.82 10.72 16.51
N ASP A 185 10.21 11.35 15.50
CA ASP A 185 8.81 11.13 15.14
C ASP A 185 8.68 9.97 14.14
N ASN A 186 8.11 8.85 14.58
CA ASN A 186 7.96 7.65 13.77
C ASN A 186 6.97 7.80 12.60
N ASP A 187 6.16 8.86 12.60
CA ASP A 187 5.28 9.20 11.50
C ASP A 187 5.91 10.25 10.56
N SER A 188 7.20 10.58 10.71
CA SER A 188 7.90 11.49 9.80
C SER A 188 9.11 10.82 9.14
N TRP A 189 9.18 10.83 7.81
CA TRP A 189 10.28 10.23 7.04
C TRP A 189 10.59 10.99 5.75
N LEU A 190 11.82 10.80 5.25
CA LEU A 190 12.26 11.33 3.96
C LEU A 190 12.34 10.23 2.93
N THR A 191 11.86 10.51 1.74
CA THR A 191 12.09 9.68 0.56
C THR A 191 13.26 10.25 -0.27
N ASN A 192 13.89 9.43 -1.11
CA ASN A 192 14.72 9.92 -2.21
C ASN A 192 13.84 10.30 -3.40
N PHE A 193 12.88 9.43 -3.71
CA PHE A 193 11.87 9.55 -4.74
C PHE A 193 10.80 8.47 -4.51
N ASN A 194 9.72 8.54 -5.28
CA ASN A 194 8.73 7.46 -5.42
C ASN A 194 8.75 6.99 -6.86
N GLU A 195 8.70 5.68 -7.10
CA GLU A 195 8.86 5.12 -8.45
C GLU A 195 7.84 4.02 -8.73
N LEU A 196 7.40 3.93 -9.98
CA LEU A 196 6.66 2.77 -10.49
C LEU A 196 7.61 1.63 -10.87
N VAL A 197 7.29 0.43 -10.41
CA VAL A 197 7.78 -0.82 -10.96
C VAL A 197 6.63 -1.59 -11.61
N TYR A 198 6.94 -2.46 -12.57
CA TYR A 198 5.92 -3.29 -13.22
C TYR A 198 6.39 -4.73 -13.43
N SER A 199 5.43 -5.63 -13.62
CA SER A 199 5.65 -7.04 -13.91
C SER A 199 4.70 -7.51 -15.02
N ASP A 200 5.26 -8.23 -15.99
CA ASP A 200 4.56 -8.83 -17.14
C ASP A 200 4.28 -10.33 -16.98
N ASP A 201 4.75 -10.94 -15.91
CA ASP A 201 4.75 -12.39 -15.67
C ASP A 201 4.09 -12.73 -14.32
N MET A 202 3.05 -11.97 -13.97
CA MET A 202 2.27 -12.15 -12.73
C MET A 202 3.14 -12.11 -11.47
N GLY A 203 4.04 -11.13 -11.40
CA GLY A 203 4.86 -10.85 -10.22
C GLY A 203 6.14 -11.67 -10.13
N GLU A 204 6.43 -12.57 -11.07
CA GLU A 204 7.67 -13.35 -11.04
C GLU A 204 8.91 -12.47 -11.25
N THR A 205 8.88 -11.48 -12.14
CA THR A 205 9.94 -10.50 -12.34
C THR A 205 9.41 -9.08 -12.33
N TRP A 206 10.21 -8.15 -11.81
CA TRP A 206 9.85 -6.75 -11.63
C TRP A 206 10.90 -5.82 -12.24
N ILE A 207 10.43 -4.78 -12.94
CA ILE A 207 11.26 -3.82 -13.64
C ILE A 207 11.01 -2.43 -13.07
N LYS A 208 12.07 -1.75 -12.61
CA LYS A 208 12.04 -0.32 -12.28
C LYS A 208 11.79 0.48 -13.56
N SER A 209 10.71 1.26 -13.59
CA SER A 209 10.27 1.91 -14.83
C SER A 209 11.03 3.19 -15.18
N GLY A 210 11.68 3.83 -14.20
CA GLY A 210 12.19 5.19 -14.34
C GLY A 210 11.12 6.29 -14.24
N VAL A 211 9.83 5.95 -14.15
CA VAL A 211 8.76 6.91 -13.88
C VAL A 211 8.76 7.23 -12.40
N LYS A 212 9.18 8.46 -12.08
CA LYS A 212 9.44 8.91 -10.72
C LYS A 212 8.66 10.16 -10.34
N TRP A 213 8.35 10.26 -9.06
CA TRP A 213 7.94 11.47 -8.35
C TRP A 213 9.05 11.85 -7.37
N ASN A 214 9.33 13.14 -7.24
CA ASN A 214 10.44 13.61 -6.42
C ASN A 214 10.17 13.42 -4.91
N SER A 215 11.21 13.61 -4.09
CA SER A 215 11.15 13.51 -2.61
C SER A 215 10.01 14.32 -2.00
N GLU A 216 9.80 15.54 -2.49
CA GLU A 216 8.81 16.51 -1.99
C GLU A 216 7.43 16.33 -2.62
N SER A 217 7.23 15.28 -3.43
CA SER A 217 5.95 15.06 -4.10
C SER A 217 4.87 14.62 -3.13
N ASN A 218 3.64 15.04 -3.44
CA ASN A 218 2.40 14.65 -2.76
C ASN A 218 1.95 13.20 -3.03
N PHE A 219 2.82 12.37 -3.61
CA PHE A 219 2.51 11.00 -4.05
C PHE A 219 3.52 10.00 -3.47
N ALA A 220 3.70 10.04 -2.15
CA ALA A 220 4.55 9.09 -1.43
C ALA A 220 3.77 7.83 -1.02
N GLN A 221 2.68 8.02 -0.27
CA GLN A 221 1.73 6.94 0.06
C GLN A 221 0.56 7.00 -0.90
N ILE A 222 0.21 5.87 -1.52
CA ILE A 222 -0.64 5.88 -2.70
C ILE A 222 -1.75 4.84 -2.60
N ALA A 223 -2.95 5.23 -3.03
CA ALA A 223 -4.01 4.29 -3.37
C ALA A 223 -4.37 4.43 -4.85
N TYR A 224 -4.54 3.30 -5.53
CA TYR A 224 -4.93 3.27 -6.94
C TYR A 224 -6.38 2.84 -7.10
N VAL A 225 -7.06 3.47 -8.06
CA VAL A 225 -8.39 3.04 -8.53
C VAL A 225 -8.35 3.00 -10.05
N VAL A 226 -8.61 1.81 -10.61
CA VAL A 226 -8.74 1.65 -12.06
C VAL A 226 -10.23 1.75 -12.40
N GLN A 227 -10.57 2.69 -13.28
CA GLN A 227 -11.93 2.90 -13.76
C GLN A 227 -11.91 3.13 -15.27
N ASP A 228 -12.56 2.23 -16.01
CA ASP A 228 -12.53 2.20 -17.47
C ASP A 228 -11.08 2.24 -18.01
N ASP A 229 -10.75 3.23 -18.84
CA ASP A 229 -9.41 3.42 -19.41
C ASP A 229 -8.51 4.33 -18.56
N LEU A 230 -8.96 4.75 -17.37
CA LEU A 230 -8.21 5.63 -16.49
C LEU A 230 -7.73 4.90 -15.23
N VAL A 231 -6.51 5.25 -14.82
CA VAL A 231 -5.95 4.90 -13.52
C VAL A 231 -5.89 6.17 -12.70
N TYR A 232 -6.65 6.22 -11.61
CA TYR A 232 -6.58 7.27 -10.61
C TYR A 232 -5.56 6.89 -9.54
N MET A 233 -4.71 7.84 -9.20
CA MET A 233 -3.64 7.73 -8.23
C MET A 233 -3.92 8.76 -7.13
N TRP A 234 -4.34 8.29 -5.97
CA TRP A 234 -4.56 9.13 -4.79
C TRP A 234 -3.29 9.11 -3.96
N GLY A 235 -2.78 10.27 -3.56
CA GLY A 235 -1.49 10.41 -2.90
C GLY A 235 -1.54 11.27 -1.64
N THR A 236 -0.59 11.04 -0.73
CA THR A 236 -0.21 11.99 0.31
C THR A 236 1.29 12.27 0.27
N PRO A 237 1.76 13.37 0.88
CA PRO A 237 3.16 13.54 1.24
C PRO A 237 3.69 12.37 2.06
N ALA A 238 5.02 12.27 2.13
CA ALA A 238 5.68 11.39 3.09
C ALA A 238 5.30 11.82 4.52
N GLY A 239 5.00 10.84 5.38
CA GLY A 239 4.69 11.09 6.78
C GLY A 239 3.22 11.07 7.18
N ARG A 240 2.28 10.68 6.31
CA ARG A 240 0.83 10.58 6.66
C ARG A 240 0.18 11.88 7.15
N HIS A 241 0.83 13.02 6.94
CA HIS A 241 0.31 14.34 7.27
C HIS A 241 -0.19 15.07 6.01
N GLY A 242 -1.14 15.98 6.21
CA GLY A 242 -1.63 16.89 5.17
C GLY A 242 -2.81 16.36 4.35
N SER A 243 -3.03 17.00 3.21
CA SER A 243 -4.15 16.73 2.32
C SER A 243 -3.94 15.47 1.48
N VAL A 244 -5.06 14.97 0.92
CA VAL A 244 -5.04 13.94 -0.13
C VAL A 244 -5.08 14.63 -1.49
N TYR A 245 -4.24 14.16 -2.39
CA TYR A 245 -4.09 14.66 -3.75
C TYR A 245 -4.49 13.58 -4.76
N VAL A 246 -4.87 13.99 -5.97
CA VAL A 246 -5.26 13.03 -7.02
C VAL A 246 -4.59 13.36 -8.34
N ALA A 247 -4.01 12.33 -8.94
CA ALA A 247 -3.57 12.30 -10.31
C ALA A 247 -4.36 11.23 -11.08
N ARG A 248 -4.36 11.33 -12.41
CA ARG A 248 -4.89 10.28 -13.29
C ARG A 248 -4.01 10.11 -14.51
N VAL A 249 -4.07 8.93 -15.10
CA VAL A 249 -3.38 8.62 -16.36
C VAL A 249 -4.20 7.61 -17.15
N GLY A 250 -4.11 7.65 -18.49
CA GLY A 250 -4.65 6.57 -19.31
C GLY A 250 -3.92 5.25 -19.01
N SER A 251 -4.65 4.14 -18.92
CA SER A 251 -4.10 2.82 -18.59
C SER A 251 -2.98 2.38 -19.54
N SER A 252 -3.04 2.79 -20.81
CA SER A 252 -2.00 2.54 -21.82
C SER A 252 -0.73 3.38 -21.63
N ASN A 253 -0.79 4.44 -20.82
CA ASN A 253 0.25 5.46 -20.66
C ASN A 253 0.83 5.50 -19.24
N VAL A 254 0.55 4.50 -18.40
CA VAL A 254 1.03 4.43 -17.00
C VAL A 254 2.55 4.62 -16.89
N LEU A 255 3.31 4.15 -17.89
CA LEU A 255 4.78 4.26 -17.93
C LEU A 255 5.28 5.55 -18.61
N ASP A 256 4.42 6.51 -18.91
CA ASP A 256 4.77 7.84 -19.42
C ASP A 256 4.43 8.91 -18.38
N LYS A 257 5.45 9.40 -17.67
CA LYS A 257 5.30 10.46 -16.65
C LYS A 257 4.61 11.71 -17.20
N GLY A 258 4.85 12.07 -18.46
CA GLY A 258 4.26 13.27 -19.10
C GLY A 258 2.79 13.11 -19.49
N ALA A 259 2.24 11.89 -19.37
CA ALA A 259 0.82 11.62 -19.60
C ALA A 259 -0.03 11.77 -18.32
N TYR A 260 0.59 11.87 -17.14
CA TYR A 260 -0.13 12.07 -15.89
C TYR A 260 -0.72 13.48 -15.84
N GLU A 261 -1.98 13.54 -15.40
CA GLU A 261 -2.70 14.76 -15.14
C GLU A 261 -3.00 14.85 -13.64
N TYR A 262 -2.76 16.01 -13.05
CA TYR A 262 -2.84 16.30 -11.62
C TYR A 262 -3.98 17.30 -11.39
N TRP A 263 -4.82 17.04 -10.38
CA TRP A 263 -5.95 17.91 -10.07
C TRP A 263 -5.51 19.04 -9.14
N ASN A 264 -5.71 20.29 -9.55
CA ASN A 264 -5.36 21.48 -8.76
C ASN A 264 -6.55 22.09 -7.99
N GLY A 265 -7.72 21.44 -8.01
CA GLY A 265 -8.97 21.99 -7.46
C GLY A 265 -9.95 22.54 -8.51
N GLU A 266 -9.47 22.90 -9.69
CA GLU A 266 -10.25 23.52 -10.77
C GLU A 266 -10.14 22.78 -12.11
N SER A 267 -8.93 22.34 -12.46
CA SER A 267 -8.58 21.71 -13.72
C SER A 267 -7.56 20.57 -13.53
N TRP A 268 -7.41 19.76 -14.57
CA TRP A 268 -6.38 18.73 -14.69
C TRP A 268 -5.18 19.30 -15.45
N GLU A 269 -4.00 19.25 -14.83
CA GLU A 269 -2.77 19.85 -15.35
C GLU A 269 -1.63 18.82 -15.45
N LYS A 270 -0.67 19.02 -16.36
CA LYS A 270 0.46 18.08 -16.56
C LYS A 270 1.71 18.41 -15.75
N ASN A 271 1.54 19.13 -14.64
CA ASN A 271 2.60 19.48 -13.71
C ASN A 271 2.28 18.89 -12.33
N GLU A 272 3.18 18.11 -11.75
CA GLU A 272 2.92 17.51 -10.43
C GLU A 272 2.89 18.53 -9.29
N ASP A 273 3.57 19.67 -9.45
CA ASP A 273 3.67 20.72 -8.42
C ASP A 273 2.36 21.52 -8.22
N VAL A 274 1.33 21.28 -9.05
CA VAL A 274 0.03 21.93 -8.94
C VAL A 274 -1.00 21.12 -8.15
N ALA A 275 -0.71 19.83 -7.93
CA ALA A 275 -1.46 19.00 -6.98
C ALA A 275 -0.91 19.32 -5.60
#